data_AF-A0A926FMB2-F1
#
_entry.id   AF-A0A926FMB2-F1
#
_cell.length_a   1.000
_cell.length_b   1.000
_cell.length_c   1.000
_cell.angle_alpha   90.00
_cell.angle_beta   90.00
_cell.angle_gamma   90.00
#
_symmetry.space_group_name_H-M   'P 1'
#
loop_
_entity.id
_entity.type
_entity.pdbx_description
1 polymer ?
#
loop_
_entity_poly.entity_id
_entity_poly.type
_entity_poly.pdbx_seq_one_letter_code
_entity_poly.pdbx_strand_id
1 'polypeptide(L)'
;QLVRHGHVTINGKKVSIPSYRVSKGEVVAIKDRSRINEQIKASVETARARGVPAWLDLSPETFSGRVAELPKREEIKLPIAEQLIVELYSK
;
A
#
# COMPACT_ATOMS: atom_id res chain seq x y z
N GLN A 1 -5.15 -2.17 11.46
CA GLN A 1 -4.84 -3.35 12.30
C GLN A 1 -3.44 -3.89 12.01
N LEU A 2 -3.14 -4.34 10.78
CA LEU A 2 -1.83 -4.92 10.42
C LEU A 2 -0.62 -3.99 10.64
N VAL A 3 -0.71 -2.74 10.20
CA VAL A 3 0.35 -1.73 10.40
C VAL A 3 0.55 -1.47 11.89
N ARG A 4 -0.50 -1.09 12.62
CA ARG A 4 -0.42 -0.78 14.07
C ARG A 4 0.11 -1.95 14.91
N HIS A 5 -0.20 -3.18 14.54
CA HIS A 5 0.31 -4.38 15.22
C HIS A 5 1.75 -4.75 14.80
N GLY A 6 2.33 -4.00 13.86
CA GLY A 6 3.73 -4.13 13.48
C GLY A 6 4.04 -5.34 12.60
N HIS A 7 3.07 -5.75 11.78
CA HIS A 7 3.23 -6.80 10.78
C HIS A 7 3.90 -6.29 9.49
N VAL A 8 4.04 -4.98 9.34
CA VAL A 8 4.58 -4.32 8.14
C VAL A 8 6.01 -3.84 8.39
N THR A 9 6.83 -4.00 7.38
CA THR A 9 8.19 -3.48 7.30
C THR A 9 8.33 -2.60 6.07
N ILE A 10 9.14 -1.55 6.18
CA ILE A 10 9.51 -0.68 5.07
C ILE A 10 11.03 -0.71 4.98
N ASN A 11 11.56 -1.16 3.84
CA ASN A 11 12.99 -1.39 3.62
C ASN A 11 13.63 -2.24 4.75
N GLY A 12 12.91 -3.28 5.19
CA GLY A 12 13.34 -4.18 6.27
C GLY A 12 13.19 -3.62 7.70
N LYS A 13 12.85 -2.34 7.87
CA LYS A 13 12.59 -1.74 9.18
C LYS A 13 11.13 -1.89 9.56
N LYS A 14 10.84 -2.29 10.80
CA LYS A 14 9.47 -2.39 11.31
C LYS A 14 8.83 -0.99 11.35
N VAL A 15 7.64 -0.86 10.77
CA VAL A 15 6.85 0.38 10.82
C VAL A 15 5.47 0.06 11.36
N SER A 16 5.06 0.78 12.40
CA SER A 16 3.75 0.62 13.04
C SER A 16 2.87 1.87 13.01
N ILE A 17 3.28 2.89 12.25
CA ILE A 17 2.57 4.17 12.11
C ILE A 17 1.75 4.12 10.82
N PRO A 18 0.39 4.06 10.88
CA PRO A 18 -0.44 4.00 9.67
C PRO A 18 -0.37 5.24 8.79
N SER A 19 -0.03 6.40 9.36
CA SER A 19 0.16 7.66 8.64
C SER A 19 1.55 7.82 8.02
N TYR A 20 2.38 6.79 8.04
CA TYR A 20 3.69 6.82 7.40
C TYR A 20 3.54 7.07 5.89
N ARG A 21 4.22 8.11 5.38
CA ARG A 21 4.24 8.42 3.95
C ARG A 21 5.34 7.64 3.27
N VAL A 22 4.95 6.72 2.39
CA VAL A 22 5.87 5.98 1.55
C VAL A 22 6.43 6.85 0.43
N SER A 23 7.69 6.64 0.11
CA SER A 23 8.40 7.33 -0.96
C SER A 23 8.65 6.42 -2.15
N LYS A 24 8.92 7.01 -3.31
CA LYS A 24 9.33 6.26 -4.51
C LYS A 24 10.55 5.38 -4.20
N GLY A 25 10.52 4.13 -4.66
CA GLY A 25 11.57 3.13 -4.52
C GLY A 25 11.51 2.32 -3.23
N GLU A 26 10.72 2.73 -2.24
CA GLU A 26 10.59 2.00 -0.98
C GLU A 26 9.87 0.66 -1.18
N VAL A 27 10.35 -0.34 -0.43
CA VAL A 27 9.80 -1.69 -0.44
C VAL A 27 9.02 -1.91 0.85
N VAL A 28 7.71 -2.12 0.72
CA VAL A 28 6.81 -2.48 1.81
C VAL A 28 6.66 -4.00 1.82
N ALA A 29 6.98 -4.64 2.94
CA ALA A 29 6.91 -6.10 3.06
C ALA A 29 6.24 -6.55 4.36
N ILE A 30 5.64 -7.74 4.32
CA ILE A 30 5.10 -8.39 5.52
C ILE A 30 6.22 -9.13 6.26
N LYS A 31 6.28 -8.90 7.58
CA LYS A 31 7.20 -9.59 8.49
C LYS A 31 7.03 -11.11 8.38
N ASP A 32 8.12 -11.87 8.32
CA ASP A 32 8.13 -13.31 8.02
C ASP A 32 7.15 -14.13 8.87
N ARG A 33 7.17 -13.93 10.20
CA ARG A 33 6.26 -14.62 11.13
C ARG A 33 4.78 -14.35 10.88
N SER A 34 4.46 -13.26 10.19
CA SER A 34 3.10 -12.84 9.89
C SER A 34 2.60 -13.39 8.55
N ARG A 35 3.50 -13.84 7.66
CA ARG A 35 3.15 -14.44 6.37
C ARG A 35 2.36 -15.75 6.49
N ILE A 36 2.40 -16.40 7.65
CA ILE A 36 1.61 -17.61 7.93
C ILE A 36 0.10 -17.30 8.01
N ASN A 37 -0.27 -16.05 8.30
CA ASN A 37 -1.66 -15.65 8.48
C ASN A 37 -2.46 -15.82 7.18
N GLU A 38 -3.52 -16.63 7.23
CA GLU A 38 -4.38 -16.96 6.09
C GLU A 38 -5.05 -15.73 5.47
N GLN A 39 -5.43 -14.74 6.30
CA GLN A 39 -6.03 -13.50 5.81
C GLN A 39 -5.04 -12.71 4.94
N ILE A 40 -3.75 -12.72 5.29
CA ILE A 40 -2.72 -12.04 4.50
C ILE A 40 -2.53 -12.79 3.17
N LYS A 41 -2.45 -14.13 3.21
CA LYS A 41 -2.34 -14.96 2.00
C LYS A 41 -3.52 -14.72 1.05
N ALA A 42 -4.75 -14.81 1.55
CA ALA A 42 -5.95 -14.57 0.76
C ALA A 42 -5.98 -13.16 0.16
N SER A 43 -5.48 -12.16 0.90
CA SER A 43 -5.40 -10.77 0.41
C SER A 43 -4.40 -10.61 -0.73
N VAL A 44 -3.25 -11.30 -0.70
CA VAL A 44 -2.26 -11.28 -1.79
C VAL A 44 -2.82 -11.93 -3.05
N GLU A 45 -3.49 -13.08 -2.92
CA GLU A 45 -4.14 -13.75 -4.06
C GLU A 45 -5.26 -12.88 -4.67
N THR A 46 -6.05 -12.23 -3.83
CA THR A 46 -7.09 -11.30 -4.27
C THR A 46 -6.50 -10.10 -5.01
N ALA A 47 -5.39 -9.56 -4.50
CA ALA A 47 -4.69 -8.44 -5.14
C ALA A 47 -4.12 -8.85 -6.52
N ARG A 48 -3.60 -10.06 -6.64
CA ARG A 48 -3.12 -10.63 -7.92
C ARG A 48 -4.25 -10.73 -8.94
N ALA A 49 -5.43 -11.18 -8.54
CA ALA A 49 -6.59 -11.30 -9.42
C ALA A 49 -7.20 -9.95 -9.83
N ARG A 50 -7.21 -8.97 -8.91
CA ARG A 50 -7.76 -7.62 -9.16
C ARG A 50 -6.88 -6.77 -10.06
N GLY A 51 -5.60 -7.10 -10.17
CA GLY A 51 -4.60 -6.27 -10.81
C GLY A 51 -4.08 -5.17 -9.87
N VAL A 52 -2.81 -4.85 -10.03
CA VAL A 52 -2.09 -3.87 -9.21
C VAL A 52 -1.94 -2.58 -10.03
N PRO A 53 -2.11 -1.39 -9.42
CA PRO A 53 -1.86 -0.12 -10.11
C PRO A 53 -0.44 -0.03 -10.67
N ALA A 54 -0.23 0.66 -11.79
CA ALA A 54 1.08 0.74 -12.45
C ALA A 54 2.20 1.35 -11.58
N TRP A 55 1.83 2.23 -10.64
CA TRP A 55 2.77 2.84 -9.69
C TRP A 55 3.22 1.90 -8.55
N LEU A 56 2.68 0.67 -8.48
CA LEU A 56 3.04 -0.36 -7.51
C LEU A 56 3.50 -1.65 -8.20
N ASP A 57 4.64 -2.16 -7.77
CA ASP A 57 5.07 -3.51 -8.12
C ASP A 57 4.69 -4.45 -6.97
N LEU A 58 4.00 -5.55 -7.27
CA LEU A 58 3.70 -6.60 -6.29
C LEU A 58 4.58 -7.83 -6.53
N SER A 59 5.17 -8.34 -5.47
CA SER A 59 5.90 -9.60 -5.43
C SER A 59 5.19 -10.56 -4.46
N PRO A 60 4.29 -11.42 -4.97
CA PRO A 60 3.50 -12.33 -4.14
C PRO A 60 4.37 -13.31 -3.35
N GLU A 61 5.42 -13.84 -3.99
CA GLU A 61 6.34 -14.84 -3.43
C GLU A 61 7.01 -14.36 -2.13
N THR A 62 7.37 -13.07 -2.09
CA THR A 62 8.08 -12.45 -0.97
C THR A 62 7.14 -11.68 -0.04
N PHE A 63 5.83 -11.66 -0.32
CA PHE A 63 4.85 -10.83 0.38
C PHE A 63 5.30 -9.38 0.49
N SER A 64 5.88 -8.86 -0.59
CA SER A 64 6.39 -7.49 -0.68
C SER A 64 5.80 -6.76 -1.86
N GLY A 65 5.70 -5.44 -1.74
CA GLY A 65 5.44 -4.55 -2.86
C GLY A 65 6.40 -3.38 -2.85
N ARG A 66 6.72 -2.84 -4.02
CA ARG A 66 7.57 -1.67 -4.18
C ARG A 66 6.75 -0.52 -4.75
N VAL A 67 7.01 0.68 -4.23
CA VAL A 67 6.49 1.92 -4.83
C VAL A 67 7.35 2.25 -6.05
N ALA A 68 6.89 1.89 -7.25
CA ALA A 68 7.62 2.14 -8.48
C ALA A 68 7.68 3.63 -8.80
N GLU A 69 6.56 4.34 -8.60
CA GLU A 69 6.46 5.78 -8.72
C GLU A 69 5.38 6.36 -7.79
N LEU A 70 5.32 7.69 -7.69
CA LEU A 70 4.23 8.34 -6.99
C LEU A 70 3.02 8.45 -7.93
N PRO A 71 1.80 8.14 -7.45
CA PRO A 71 0.63 8.06 -8.30
C PRO A 71 0.30 9.42 -8.93
N LYS A 72 0.01 9.40 -10.23
CA LYS A 72 -0.53 10.55 -10.96
C LYS A 72 -2.04 10.59 -10.81
N ARG A 73 -2.64 11.77 -11.03
CA ARG A 73 -4.09 11.98 -10.88
C ARG A 73 -4.94 11.02 -11.72
N GLU A 74 -4.47 10.74 -12.94
CA GLU A 74 -5.13 9.86 -13.91
C GLU A 74 -5.17 8.40 -13.47
N GLU A 75 -4.23 7.98 -12.61
CA GLU A 75 -4.14 6.61 -12.11
C GLU A 75 -5.09 6.36 -10.92
N ILE A 76 -5.60 7.42 -10.32
CA ILE A 76 -6.57 7.38 -9.23
C ILE A 76 -7.97 7.22 -9.84
N LYS A 77 -8.39 5.96 -10.00
CA LYS A 77 -9.72 5.58 -10.54
C LYS A 77 -10.90 5.85 -9.59
N LEU A 78 -10.68 6.55 -8.49
CA LEU A 78 -11.74 6.91 -7.55
C LEU A 78 -12.52 8.10 -8.11
N PRO A 79 -13.87 8.06 -8.14
CA PRO A 79 -14.70 9.17 -8.61
C PRO A 79 -14.76 10.28 -7.54
N ILE A 80 -13.62 10.91 -7.27
CA ILE A 80 -13.48 11.99 -6.29
C ILE A 80 -13.37 13.31 -7.04
N ALA A 81 -14.27 14.25 -6.73
CA ALA A 81 -14.19 15.63 -7.19
C ALA A 81 -13.37 16.46 -6.18
N GLU A 82 -12.04 16.51 -6.35
CA GLU A 82 -11.11 17.21 -5.47
C GLU A 82 -11.43 18.71 -5.34
N GLN A 83 -12.00 19.32 -6.39
CA GLN A 83 -12.46 20.72 -6.40
C GLN A 83 -13.41 21.02 -5.23
N LEU A 84 -14.37 20.12 -4.94
CA LEU A 84 -15.32 20.30 -3.84
C LEU A 84 -14.64 20.32 -2.47
N ILE A 85 -13.53 19.58 -2.31
CA ILE A 85 -12.75 19.56 -1.08
C ILE A 85 -11.97 20.88 -0.92
N VAL A 86 -11.38 21.38 -2.02
CA VAL A 86 -10.67 22.68 -2.02
C VAL A 86 -11.62 23.82 -1.69
N GLU A 87 -12.80 23.85 -2.33
CA GLU A 87 -13.84 24.86 -2.08
C GLU A 87 -14.32 24.84 -0.61
N LEU A 88 -14.45 23.67 0.00
CA LEU A 88 -14.87 23.53 1.40
C LEU A 88 -13.87 24.15 2.38
N TYR A 89 -12.57 23.93 2.18
CA TYR A 89 -11.51 24.44 3.06
C TYR A 89 -11.07 25.88 2.72
N SER A 90 -11.59 26.46 1.66
CA SER A 90 -11.33 27.86 1.25
C SER A 90 -12.34 28.86 1.83
N LYS A 91 -13.30 28.39 2.63
CA LYS A 91 -14.20 29.22 3.45
C LYS A 91 -13.58 29.49 4.81
#